data_AF-A0A949QAH1-F1
#
_entry.id   AF-A0A949QAH1-F1
#
_cell.length_a   1.000
_cell.length_b   1.000
_cell.length_c   1.000
_cell.angle_alpha   90.00
_cell.angle_beta   90.00
_cell.angle_gamma   90.00
#
_symmetry.space_group_name_H-M   'P 1'
#
loop_
_entity.id
_entity.type
_entity.pdbx_description
1 polymer ?
#
loop_
_entity_poly.entity_id
_entity_poly.type
_entity_poly.pdbx_seq_one_letter_code
_entity_poly.pdbx_strand_id
1 'polypeptide(L)'
;MKIVRRLLAVLAVQLLSGFPAAQALTCANPDNAYSVNVDGTVLDKRNGLIWKQCSEGQSGSTCNGSATTHTWSGALSLAASSAFAGYSDWRLPNVKELKSLAEKCRSDPAINNTIFPATPSSNFWSGSPLAYDSYYGGSRYVRSWYVSFDDGNVNNHP
;
A
#
# COMPACT_ATOMS: atom_id res chain seq x y z
N MET A 1 11.63 3.01 -51.90
CA MET A 1 11.76 4.08 -50.89
C MET A 1 11.90 3.42 -49.52
N LYS A 2 13.11 3.32 -48.98
CA LYS A 2 13.40 2.89 -47.59
C LYS A 2 14.46 3.86 -47.09
N ILE A 3 14.06 4.79 -46.22
CA ILE A 3 15.00 5.74 -45.61
C ILE A 3 15.37 5.19 -44.24
N VAL A 4 16.65 4.84 -44.13
CA VAL A 4 17.38 4.49 -42.90
C VAL A 4 17.99 5.78 -42.36
N ARG A 5 17.97 6.02 -41.04
CA ARG A 5 18.88 6.96 -40.38
C ARG A 5 19.36 6.43 -39.03
N ARG A 6 20.60 5.93 -39.02
CA ARG A 6 21.51 5.83 -37.87
C ARG A 6 22.74 6.71 -38.19
N LEU A 7 23.30 7.41 -37.19
CA LEU A 7 24.65 8.02 -37.13
C LEU A 7 25.00 8.17 -35.63
N LEU A 8 25.98 7.47 -35.04
CA LEU A 8 27.46 7.68 -34.99
C LEU A 8 27.87 8.87 -34.09
N ALA A 9 28.89 8.89 -33.22
CA ALA A 9 29.78 7.95 -32.52
C ALA A 9 30.69 8.80 -31.59
N VAL A 10 31.11 8.30 -30.41
CA VAL A 10 32.42 8.64 -29.81
C VAL A 10 32.95 7.39 -29.08
N LEU A 11 34.20 7.01 -29.39
CA LEU A 11 34.99 6.00 -28.70
C LEU A 11 35.40 6.48 -27.30
N ALA A 12 35.24 5.62 -26.30
CA ALA A 12 36.13 5.58 -25.16
C ALA A 12 36.32 4.11 -24.76
N VAL A 13 37.52 3.58 -24.98
CA VAL A 13 38.00 2.39 -24.27
C VAL A 13 38.25 2.84 -22.84
N GLN A 14 37.43 2.37 -21.90
CA GLN A 14 37.77 2.40 -20.48
C GLN A 14 37.55 1.02 -19.88
N LEU A 15 38.48 0.70 -18.99
CA LEU A 15 38.80 -0.59 -18.41
C LEU A 15 37.58 -1.30 -17.78
N LEU A 16 37.64 -2.64 -17.76
CA LEU A 16 36.74 -3.50 -17.01
C LEU A 16 36.68 -3.09 -15.53
N SER A 17 35.68 -2.30 -15.17
CA SER A 17 35.10 -2.28 -13.83
C SER A 17 33.69 -1.72 -13.88
N GLY A 18 32.86 -2.28 -14.76
CA GLY A 18 31.42 -2.12 -14.66
C GLY A 18 30.90 -3.07 -13.60
N PHE A 19 31.00 -2.70 -12.32
CA PHE A 19 30.01 -3.20 -11.38
C PHE A 19 28.65 -2.85 -11.99
N PRO A 20 27.69 -3.79 -12.11
CA PRO A 20 26.34 -3.36 -12.43
C PRO A 20 26.00 -2.29 -11.40
N ALA A 21 25.73 -1.07 -11.87
CA ALA A 21 25.16 -0.06 -11.01
C ALA A 21 23.98 -0.76 -10.34
N ALA A 22 24.03 -0.89 -9.01
CA ALA A 22 22.94 -1.48 -8.26
C ALA A 22 21.67 -0.80 -8.78
N GLN A 23 20.85 -1.55 -9.53
CA GLN A 23 19.70 -0.96 -10.20
C GLN A 23 18.87 -0.41 -9.06
N ALA A 24 18.81 0.92 -8.92
CA ALA A 24 18.01 1.55 -7.89
C ALA A 24 16.61 0.98 -8.07
N LEU A 25 16.11 0.29 -7.03
CA LEU A 25 14.85 -0.40 -7.12
C LEU A 25 13.79 0.68 -7.41
N THR A 26 13.24 0.70 -8.61
CA THR A 26 12.18 1.65 -8.94
C THR A 26 10.94 1.23 -8.17
N CYS A 27 10.31 2.19 -7.50
CA CYS A 27 9.05 1.97 -6.81
C CYS A 27 7.99 1.42 -7.79
N ALA A 28 7.21 0.45 -7.32
CA ALA A 28 6.24 -0.28 -8.13
C ALA A 28 4.93 0.49 -8.31
N ASN A 29 4.64 1.48 -7.45
CA ASN A 29 3.41 2.25 -7.47
C ASN A 29 3.72 3.74 -7.75
N PRO A 30 3.92 4.11 -9.03
CA PRO A 30 4.15 5.51 -9.41
C PRO A 30 2.90 6.38 -9.14
N ASP A 31 3.09 7.68 -8.94
CA ASP A 31 1.98 8.62 -8.64
C ASP A 31 0.89 8.58 -9.72
N ASN A 32 1.27 8.41 -10.99
CA ASN A 32 0.35 8.32 -12.10
C ASN A 32 -0.45 7.00 -12.15
N ALA A 33 -0.23 6.05 -11.24
CA ALA A 33 -1.11 4.89 -11.05
C ALA A 33 -2.39 5.26 -10.28
N TYR A 34 -2.39 6.40 -9.61
CA TYR A 34 -3.49 6.85 -8.76
C TYR A 34 -4.17 8.11 -9.30
N SER A 35 -5.38 8.37 -8.81
CA SER A 35 -6.07 9.65 -8.92
C SER A 35 -6.57 10.05 -7.53
N VAL A 36 -6.02 11.14 -6.98
CA VAL A 36 -6.42 11.69 -5.68
C VAL A 36 -7.62 12.61 -5.87
N ASN A 37 -8.69 12.37 -5.11
CA ASN A 37 -9.91 13.15 -5.14
C ASN A 37 -9.94 14.16 -3.98
N VAL A 38 -10.63 15.28 -4.19
CA VAL A 38 -10.75 16.35 -3.18
C VAL A 38 -11.56 15.95 -1.94
N ASP A 39 -12.32 14.85 -2.03
CA ASP A 39 -13.12 14.28 -0.94
C ASP A 39 -12.30 13.40 0.03
N GLY A 40 -10.98 13.28 -0.18
CA GLY A 40 -10.09 12.47 0.64
C GLY A 40 -10.06 10.99 0.23
N THR A 41 -10.54 10.65 -0.97
CA THR A 41 -10.39 9.31 -1.56
C THR A 41 -9.28 9.26 -2.61
N VAL A 42 -8.78 8.05 -2.88
CA VAL A 42 -7.78 7.77 -3.92
C VAL A 42 -8.28 6.61 -4.77
N LEU A 43 -8.42 6.83 -6.08
CA LEU A 43 -8.68 5.76 -7.05
C LEU A 43 -7.35 5.12 -7.49
N ASP A 44 -7.22 3.81 -7.28
CA ASP A 44 -6.17 3.01 -7.93
C ASP A 44 -6.64 2.57 -9.32
N LYS A 45 -6.00 3.12 -10.36
CA LYS A 45 -6.42 2.90 -11.76
C LYS A 45 -6.12 1.50 -12.28
N ARG A 46 -5.35 0.69 -11.54
CA ARG A 46 -4.94 -0.65 -11.98
C ARG A 46 -6.00 -1.71 -11.67
N ASN A 47 -6.69 -1.55 -10.54
CA ASN A 47 -7.69 -2.50 -10.03
C ASN A 47 -9.08 -1.86 -9.87
N GLY A 48 -9.21 -0.55 -10.05
CA GLY A 48 -10.49 0.17 -9.91
C GLY A 48 -10.95 0.34 -8.46
N LEU A 49 -10.08 0.08 -7.48
CA LEU A 49 -10.41 0.23 -6.06
C LEU A 49 -10.29 1.69 -5.63
N ILE A 50 -11.19 2.10 -4.74
CA ILE A 50 -11.15 3.39 -4.08
C ILE A 50 -10.68 3.17 -2.64
N TRP A 51 -9.71 3.98 -2.23
CA TRP A 51 -9.10 3.97 -0.91
C TRP A 51 -9.44 5.27 -0.18
N LYS A 52 -9.54 5.23 1.15
CA LYS A 52 -9.35 6.45 1.94
C LYS A 52 -7.88 6.86 1.81
N GLN A 53 -7.63 8.15 1.60
CA GLN A 53 -6.26 8.65 1.48
C GLN A 53 -5.50 8.58 2.81
N CYS A 54 -6.21 8.82 3.91
CA CYS A 54 -5.65 8.86 5.25
C CYS A 54 -5.97 7.60 6.03
N SER A 55 -5.09 7.24 6.97
CA SER A 55 -5.37 6.17 7.94
C SER A 55 -6.51 6.59 8.88
N GLU A 56 -7.26 5.63 9.41
CA GLU A 56 -8.36 5.91 10.34
C GLU A 56 -7.86 6.74 11.54
N GLY A 57 -8.52 7.86 11.84
CA GLY A 57 -8.10 8.83 12.88
C GLY A 57 -7.30 10.03 12.35
N GLN A 58 -6.85 9.99 11.10
CA GLN A 58 -6.25 11.12 10.40
C GLN A 58 -7.25 11.80 9.45
N SER A 59 -7.00 13.06 9.10
CA SER A 59 -7.85 13.80 8.14
C SER A 59 -7.12 14.96 7.44
N GLY A 60 -7.77 15.52 6.42
CA GLY A 60 -7.22 16.62 5.60
C GLY A 60 -6.28 16.15 4.49
N SER A 61 -5.86 17.06 3.63
CA SER A 61 -5.06 16.77 2.41
C SER A 61 -3.66 16.21 2.69
N THR A 62 -3.16 16.36 3.92
CA THR A 62 -1.85 15.86 4.37
C THR A 62 -1.97 14.81 5.47
N CYS A 63 -3.19 14.30 5.74
CA CYS A 63 -3.46 13.29 6.76
C CYS A 63 -2.94 13.66 8.15
N ASN A 64 -3.32 14.86 8.62
CA ASN A 64 -2.98 15.36 9.94
C ASN A 64 -3.71 14.56 11.04
N GLY A 65 -3.14 14.56 12.24
CA GLY A 65 -3.65 13.80 13.38
C GLY A 65 -2.88 12.50 13.60
N SER A 66 -3.40 11.63 14.46
CA SER A 66 -2.80 10.34 14.77
C SER A 66 -3.70 9.22 14.28
N ALA A 67 -3.11 8.22 13.63
CA ALA A 67 -3.84 7.01 13.29
C ALA A 67 -4.31 6.29 14.57
N THR A 68 -5.52 5.74 14.51
CA THR A 68 -6.14 4.98 15.59
C THR A 68 -5.89 3.49 15.40
N THR A 69 -5.67 2.79 16.50
CA THR A 69 -5.49 1.34 16.50
C THR A 69 -6.79 0.66 16.86
N HIS A 70 -7.06 -0.47 16.20
CA HIS A 70 -8.27 -1.25 16.40
C HIS A 70 -7.93 -2.73 16.50
N THR A 71 -8.73 -3.47 17.26
CA THR A 71 -8.76 -4.93 17.12
C THR A 71 -9.24 -5.28 15.71
N TRP A 72 -8.92 -6.48 15.22
CA TRP A 72 -9.38 -6.89 13.89
C TRP A 72 -10.91 -6.86 13.75
N SER A 73 -11.63 -7.33 14.78
CA SER A 73 -13.10 -7.24 14.83
C SER A 73 -13.60 -5.80 14.86
N GLY A 74 -12.95 -4.92 15.64
CA GLY A 74 -13.26 -3.50 15.67
C GLY A 74 -13.07 -2.83 14.31
N ALA A 75 -11.99 -3.17 13.60
CA ALA A 75 -11.71 -2.66 12.26
C ALA A 75 -12.74 -3.14 11.22
N LEU A 76 -13.20 -4.40 11.30
CA LEU A 76 -14.28 -4.90 10.46
C LEU A 76 -15.60 -4.14 10.71
N SER A 77 -15.98 -3.97 11.98
CA SER A 77 -17.18 -3.22 12.35
C SER A 77 -17.10 -1.74 11.95
N LEU A 78 -15.92 -1.12 12.14
CA LEU A 78 -15.67 0.26 11.73
C LEU A 78 -15.84 0.42 10.23
N ALA A 79 -15.22 -0.45 9.42
CA ALA A 79 -15.35 -0.39 7.97
C ALA A 79 -16.81 -0.56 7.52
N ALA A 80 -17.50 -1.59 8.04
CA ALA A 80 -18.88 -1.90 7.66
C ALA A 80 -19.89 -0.81 8.06
N SER A 81 -19.57 0.02 9.06
CA SER A 81 -20.41 1.14 9.49
C SER A 81 -19.95 2.50 8.94
N SER A 82 -18.87 2.53 8.16
CA SER A 82 -18.28 3.78 7.69
C SER A 82 -19.12 4.40 6.58
N ALA A 83 -19.49 5.67 6.76
CA ALA A 83 -20.01 6.52 5.70
C ALA A 83 -19.00 7.66 5.46
N PHE A 84 -18.33 7.63 4.32
CA PHE A 84 -17.26 8.58 3.99
C PHE A 84 -17.28 8.91 2.50
N ALA A 85 -17.07 10.19 2.16
CA ALA A 85 -17.07 10.71 0.79
C ALA A 85 -18.33 10.35 -0.03
N GLY A 86 -19.48 10.19 0.64
CA GLY A 86 -20.74 9.80 -0.01
C GLY A 86 -20.91 8.29 -0.25
N TYR A 87 -19.94 7.47 0.16
CA TYR A 87 -19.98 6.00 0.07
C TYR A 87 -20.24 5.38 1.44
N SER A 88 -21.01 4.28 1.47
CA SER A 88 -21.39 3.54 2.67
C SER A 88 -21.05 2.04 2.59
N ASP A 89 -20.33 1.63 1.55
CA ASP A 89 -19.95 0.25 1.21
C ASP A 89 -18.46 0.00 1.48
N TRP A 90 -17.88 0.75 2.42
CA TRP A 90 -16.51 0.59 2.86
C TRP A 90 -16.29 -0.79 3.50
N ARG A 91 -15.14 -1.39 3.21
CA ARG A 91 -14.71 -2.67 3.78
C ARG A 91 -13.22 -2.64 4.04
N LEU A 92 -12.75 -3.56 4.89
CA LEU A 92 -11.33 -3.86 4.91
C LEU A 92 -10.89 -4.46 3.56
N PRO A 93 -9.73 -4.07 3.03
CA PRO A 93 -9.16 -4.68 1.83
C PRO A 93 -8.79 -6.13 2.11
N ASN A 94 -8.87 -7.00 1.11
CA ASN A 94 -8.25 -8.31 1.23
C ASN A 94 -6.71 -8.17 1.24
N VAL A 95 -5.99 -9.20 1.69
CA VAL A 95 -4.54 -9.12 1.88
C VAL A 95 -3.77 -8.79 0.59
N LYS A 96 -4.26 -9.24 -0.57
CA LYS A 96 -3.61 -8.96 -1.87
C LYS A 96 -3.83 -7.52 -2.31
N GLU A 97 -5.04 -6.99 -2.10
CA GLU A 97 -5.37 -5.59 -2.36
C GLU A 97 -4.51 -4.69 -1.47
N LEU A 98 -4.43 -4.96 -0.16
CA LEU A 98 -3.63 -4.15 0.75
C LEU A 98 -2.14 -4.22 0.40
N LYS A 99 -1.62 -5.42 0.09
CA LYS A 99 -0.23 -5.61 -0.33
C LYS A 99 0.08 -4.89 -1.66
N SER A 100 -0.91 -4.63 -2.50
CA SER A 100 -0.70 -3.89 -3.76
C SER A 100 -0.37 -2.41 -3.55
N LEU A 101 -0.64 -1.85 -2.36
CA LEU A 101 -0.21 -0.50 -1.99
C LEU A 101 1.25 -0.45 -1.54
N ALA A 102 1.80 -1.58 -1.08
CA ALA A 102 3.14 -1.61 -0.52
C ALA A 102 4.22 -1.41 -1.58
N GLU A 103 5.25 -0.67 -1.21
CA GLU A 103 6.44 -0.43 -2.02
C GLU A 103 7.59 -1.34 -1.59
N LYS A 104 8.38 -1.81 -2.57
CA LYS A 104 9.62 -2.56 -2.28
C LYS A 104 10.87 -1.69 -2.29
N CYS A 105 10.79 -0.51 -2.89
CA CYS A 105 11.90 0.43 -3.04
C CYS A 105 12.22 1.21 -1.75
N ARG A 106 11.37 1.11 -0.72
CA ARG A 106 11.43 1.92 0.50
C ARG A 106 10.84 1.16 1.68
N SER A 107 11.24 1.55 2.87
CA SER A 107 10.71 1.13 4.17
C SER A 107 10.35 2.38 4.98
N ASP A 108 9.62 2.18 6.08
CA ASP A 108 9.38 3.21 7.11
C ASP A 108 8.80 4.56 6.61
N PRO A 109 7.65 4.60 5.93
CA PRO A 109 6.81 3.47 5.54
C PRO A 109 7.07 2.99 4.10
N ALA A 110 6.85 1.69 3.89
CA ALA A 110 6.87 0.97 2.62
C ALA A 110 5.61 1.24 1.77
N ILE A 111 5.31 2.51 1.47
CA ILE A 111 4.16 2.94 0.65
C ILE A 111 4.49 4.22 -0.13
N ASN A 112 3.75 4.52 -1.19
CA ASN A 112 3.84 5.82 -1.86
C ASN A 112 3.30 6.94 -0.96
N ASN A 113 4.21 7.64 -0.26
CA ASN A 113 3.87 8.72 0.67
C ASN A 113 3.44 10.04 0.00
N THR A 114 3.59 10.17 -1.33
CA THR A 114 2.99 11.28 -2.08
C THR A 114 1.48 11.09 -2.17
N ILE A 115 1.05 9.85 -2.37
CA ILE A 115 -0.37 9.49 -2.53
C ILE A 115 -1.05 9.26 -1.18
N PHE A 116 -0.37 8.57 -0.26
CA PHE A 116 -0.84 8.25 1.10
C PHE A 116 0.05 8.94 2.15
N PRO A 117 -0.07 10.27 2.31
CA PRO A 117 0.79 11.03 3.20
C PRO A 117 0.56 10.65 4.67
N ALA A 118 1.60 10.84 5.49
CA ALA A 118 1.58 10.57 6.92
C ALA A 118 1.10 9.14 7.32
N THR A 119 1.21 8.16 6.41
CA THR A 119 0.94 6.75 6.71
C THR A 119 1.90 6.27 7.80
N PRO A 120 1.39 5.77 8.95
CA PRO A 120 2.23 5.18 9.98
C PRO A 120 3.04 3.97 9.47
N SER A 121 4.28 3.88 9.92
CA SER A 121 5.05 2.63 9.85
C SER A 121 4.50 1.67 10.92
N SER A 122 3.58 0.80 10.52
CA SER A 122 2.86 -0.10 11.41
C SER A 122 2.15 -1.21 10.64
N ASN A 123 1.42 -2.06 11.36
CA ASN A 123 0.63 -3.15 10.82
C ASN A 123 -0.80 -2.69 10.46
N PHE A 124 -1.24 -3.02 9.24
CA PHE A 124 -2.56 -2.69 8.73
C PHE A 124 -3.35 -3.97 8.48
N TRP A 125 -4.52 -4.08 9.12
CA TRP A 125 -5.40 -5.23 9.01
C TRP A 125 -5.94 -5.42 7.59
N SER A 126 -5.94 -6.66 7.11
CA SER A 126 -6.77 -7.05 5.98
C SER A 126 -8.10 -7.65 6.46
N GLY A 127 -9.10 -7.66 5.59
CA GLY A 127 -10.36 -8.40 5.77
C GLY A 127 -10.24 -9.89 5.43
N SER A 128 -9.04 -10.40 5.12
CA SER A 128 -8.82 -11.82 4.81
C SER A 128 -8.66 -12.63 6.11
N PRO A 129 -9.64 -13.49 6.48
CA PRO A 129 -9.48 -14.36 7.64
C PRO A 129 -8.39 -15.40 7.37
N LEU A 130 -7.72 -15.88 8.41
CA LEU A 130 -6.95 -17.11 8.32
C LEU A 130 -7.88 -18.32 8.26
N ALA A 131 -7.50 -19.33 7.49
CA ALA A 131 -8.28 -20.55 7.30
C ALA A 131 -8.36 -21.43 8.57
N TYR A 132 -7.65 -21.08 9.64
CA TYR A 132 -7.61 -21.85 10.88
C TYR A 132 -8.01 -20.98 12.07
N ASP A 133 -9.10 -21.36 12.73
CA ASP A 133 -9.46 -20.82 14.04
C ASP A 133 -8.55 -21.43 15.10
N SER A 134 -7.91 -20.59 15.90
CA SER A 134 -7.24 -21.06 17.11
C SER A 134 -8.19 -20.96 18.30
N TYR A 135 -8.35 -22.05 19.03
CA TYR A 135 -9.01 -22.07 20.33
C TYR A 135 -7.96 -21.99 21.43
N TYR A 136 -8.04 -20.99 22.30
CA TYR A 136 -7.21 -20.88 23.50
C TYR A 136 -8.10 -20.59 24.70
N GLY A 137 -8.01 -21.42 25.75
CA GLY A 137 -8.81 -21.24 26.97
C GLY A 137 -10.35 -21.28 26.77
N GLY A 138 -10.85 -21.95 25.73
CA GLY A 138 -12.28 -22.02 25.42
C GLY A 138 -12.83 -20.87 24.56
N SER A 139 -11.99 -19.88 24.22
CA SER A 139 -12.35 -18.76 23.34
C SER A 139 -11.82 -18.98 21.92
N ARG A 140 -12.64 -18.65 20.92
CA ARG A 140 -12.27 -18.67 19.49
C ARG A 140 -11.54 -17.38 19.14
N TYR A 141 -10.29 -17.48 18.71
CA TYR A 141 -9.51 -16.38 18.16
C TYR A 141 -9.52 -16.51 16.63
N VAL A 142 -10.15 -15.54 15.96
CA VAL A 142 -10.05 -15.43 14.51
C VAL A 142 -8.76 -14.71 14.20
N ARG A 143 -7.81 -15.46 13.65
CA ARG A 143 -6.55 -14.93 13.17
C ARG A 143 -6.76 -14.23 11.84
N SER A 144 -5.96 -13.20 11.57
CA SER A 144 -6.08 -12.43 10.33
C SER A 144 -4.73 -12.07 9.75
N TRP A 145 -4.70 -11.92 8.42
CA TRP A 145 -3.56 -11.36 7.71
C TRP A 145 -3.52 -9.84 7.84
N TYR A 146 -2.32 -9.30 7.92
CA TYR A 146 -2.05 -7.88 7.86
C TYR A 146 -0.87 -7.61 6.93
N VAL A 147 -0.72 -6.36 6.51
CA VAL A 147 0.48 -5.86 5.83
C VAL A 147 1.21 -4.94 6.79
N SER A 148 2.49 -5.22 7.06
CA SER A 148 3.36 -4.26 7.72
C SER A 148 3.79 -3.23 6.69
N PHE A 149 3.54 -1.96 6.94
CA PHE A 149 4.15 -0.88 6.16
C PHE A 149 5.51 -0.46 6.71
N ASP A 150 6.09 -1.18 7.67
CA ASP A 150 7.51 -1.01 8.00
C ASP A 150 8.36 -1.49 6.81
N ASP A 151 8.09 -2.70 6.33
CA ASP A 151 8.85 -3.36 5.26
C ASP A 151 8.00 -3.78 4.04
N GLY A 152 6.70 -3.51 4.11
CA GLY A 152 5.71 -3.86 3.10
C GLY A 152 5.22 -5.30 3.18
N ASN A 153 5.72 -6.15 4.08
CA ASN A 153 5.49 -7.60 4.05
C ASN A 153 4.10 -8.01 4.55
N VAL A 154 3.63 -9.15 4.04
CA VAL A 154 2.40 -9.81 4.50
C VAL A 154 2.75 -10.72 5.67
N ASN A 155 2.08 -10.52 6.79
CA ASN A 155 2.23 -11.32 8.00
C ASN A 155 0.85 -11.69 8.55
N ASN A 156 0.82 -12.52 9.58
CA ASN A 156 -0.42 -12.86 10.27
C ASN A 156 -0.32 -12.60 11.77
N HIS A 157 -1.45 -12.30 12.38
CA HIS A 157 -1.55 -12.13 13.83
C HIS A 157 -2.15 -13.38 14.46
N PRO A 158 -1.56 -13.88 15.57
CA PRO A 158 -2.06 -15.06 16.28
C PRO A 158 -3.39 -14.85 17.00
#